data_AF-A0A8J5H4Q8-F1
#
_entry.id   AF-A0A8J5H4Q8-F1
#
_cell.length_a   1.000
_cell.length_b   1.000
_cell.length_c   1.000
_cell.angle_alpha   90.00
_cell.angle_beta   90.00
_cell.angle_gamma   90.00
#
_symmetry.space_group_name_H-M   'P 1'
#
loop_
_entity.id
_entity.type
_entity.pdbx_description
1 polymer ?
#
loop_
_entity_poly.entity_id
_entity_poly.type
_entity_poly.pdbx_seq_one_letter_code
_entity_poly.pdbx_strand_id
1 'polypeptide(L)'
;MMNSDTSIDYAVFELSPEHSRYELFVTWNGETEKLSSGFFKSFISHLKIAEEQIARESTSIKLEVETRNENLWFNKGTIERSQ
;
A
#
# COMPACT_ATOMS: atom_id res chain seq x y z
N MET A 1 7.28 17.54 -1.51
CA MET A 1 7.43 16.41 -2.46
C MET A 1 8.40 15.43 -1.82
N MET A 2 7.94 14.23 -1.47
CA MET A 2 8.72 13.26 -0.70
C MET A 2 9.84 12.64 -1.55
N ASN A 3 11.06 12.59 -0.99
CA ASN A 3 12.21 11.90 -1.62
C ASN A 3 11.93 10.39 -1.67
N SER A 4 12.31 9.72 -2.76
CA SER A 4 12.10 8.28 -2.98
C SER A 4 12.73 7.38 -1.90
N ASP A 5 13.78 7.88 -1.24
CA ASP A 5 14.52 7.16 -0.20
C ASP A 5 13.97 7.40 1.22
N THR A 6 12.88 8.16 1.34
CA THR A 6 12.24 8.41 2.63
C THR A 6 11.61 7.11 3.13
N SER A 7 11.99 6.69 4.33
CA SER A 7 11.37 5.55 5.03
C SER A 7 9.92 5.89 5.35
N ILE A 8 9.02 4.95 5.07
CA ILE A 8 7.59 5.09 5.34
C ILE A 8 7.21 4.25 6.55
N ASP A 9 6.28 4.77 7.35
CA ASP A 9 5.76 4.06 8.52
C ASP A 9 4.81 2.95 8.08
N TYR A 10 3.91 3.26 7.14
CA TYR A 10 2.97 2.31 6.55
C TYR A 10 2.40 2.79 5.21
N ALA A 11 1.82 1.85 4.48
CA ALA A 11 1.05 2.11 3.27
C ALA A 11 -0.38 1.57 3.41
N VAL A 12 -1.37 2.29 2.86
CA VAL A 12 -2.78 1.88 2.87
C VAL A 12 -3.33 1.89 1.45
N PHE A 13 -3.90 0.77 1.05
CA PHE A 13 -4.77 0.68 -0.12
C PHE A 13 -6.20 0.89 0.34
N GLU A 14 -6.83 1.95 -0.11
CA GLU A 14 -8.27 2.15 0.01
C GLU A 14 -8.95 1.61 -1.25
N LEU A 15 -9.94 0.74 -1.07
CA LEU A 15 -10.62 0.07 -2.17
C LEU A 15 -11.95 0.76 -2.48
N SER A 16 -12.29 0.83 -3.77
CA SER A 16 -13.65 1.19 -4.15
C SER A 16 -14.65 0.16 -3.59
N PRO A 17 -15.93 0.51 -3.35
CA PRO A 17 -16.91 -0.42 -2.78
C PRO A 17 -17.08 -1.72 -3.58
N GLU A 18 -16.86 -1.67 -4.89
CA GLU A 18 -16.92 -2.81 -5.80
C GLU A 18 -15.58 -3.57 -5.92
N HIS A 19 -14.56 -3.18 -5.15
CA HIS A 19 -13.20 -3.74 -5.11
C HIS A 19 -12.51 -3.81 -6.49
N SER A 20 -12.90 -2.92 -7.42
CA SER A 20 -12.34 -2.85 -8.78
C SER A 20 -11.15 -1.91 -8.87
N ARG A 21 -11.13 -0.88 -8.01
CA ARG A 21 -10.16 0.22 -8.02
C ARG A 21 -9.56 0.41 -6.64
N TYR A 22 -8.39 1.02 -6.61
CA TYR A 22 -7.73 1.41 -5.37
C TYR A 22 -7.18 2.83 -5.44
N GLU A 23 -6.99 3.41 -4.27
CA GLU A 23 -6.10 4.53 -4.02
C GLU A 23 -5.01 4.08 -3.04
N LEU A 24 -3.76 4.45 -3.30
CA LEU A 24 -2.62 4.10 -2.46
C LEU A 24 -2.09 5.34 -1.76
N PHE A 25 -2.10 5.28 -0.43
CA PHE A 25 -1.56 6.29 0.45
C PHE A 25 -0.34 5.75 1.16
N VAL A 26 0.66 6.60 1.35
CA VAL A 26 1.79 6.34 2.25
C VAL A 26 1.81 7.35 3.36
N THR A 27 2.16 6.90 4.56
CA THR A 27 2.38 7.77 5.71
C THR A 27 3.82 7.69 6.16
N TRP A 28 4.43 8.84 6.44
CA TRP A 28 5.77 8.96 7.00
C TRP A 28 5.79 10.11 7.99
N ASN A 29 6.33 9.91 9.19
CA ASN A 29 6.45 10.94 10.22
C ASN A 29 5.14 11.71 10.48
N GLY A 30 3.99 11.02 10.40
CA GLY A 30 2.66 11.59 10.59
C GLY A 30 2.07 12.35 9.38
N GLU A 31 2.81 12.50 8.29
CA GLU A 31 2.34 13.08 7.02
C GLU A 31 1.85 11.97 6.09
N THR A 32 0.77 12.22 5.34
CA THR A 32 0.19 11.25 4.40
C THR A 32 0.11 11.83 2.98
N GLU A 33 0.56 11.07 1.97
CA GLU A 33 0.50 11.45 0.55
C GLU A 33 -0.13 10.33 -0.28
N LYS A 34 -0.98 10.71 -1.24
CA LYS A 34 -1.49 9.79 -2.26
C LYS A 34 -0.39 9.56 -3.29
N LEU A 35 0.06 8.31 -3.41
CA LEU A 35 1.09 7.93 -4.39
C LEU A 35 0.50 7.51 -5.73
N SER A 36 -0.64 6.81 -5.72
CA SER A 36 -1.21 6.28 -6.95
C SER A 36 -2.69 5.91 -6.79
N SER A 37 -3.31 5.58 -7.91
CA SER A 37 -4.63 4.98 -8.00
C SER A 37 -4.70 4.12 -9.25
N GLY A 38 -5.45 3.02 -9.20
CA GLY A 38 -5.50 2.11 -10.34
C GLY A 38 -6.56 1.04 -10.23
N PHE A 39 -6.48 0.07 -11.14
CA PHE A 39 -7.28 -1.15 -11.05
C PHE A 39 -6.65 -2.11 -10.06
N PHE A 40 -7.46 -2.56 -9.12
CA PHE A 40 -7.00 -3.37 -8.01
C PHE A 40 -6.66 -4.81 -8.42
N LYS A 41 -7.35 -5.32 -9.46
CA LYS A 41 -7.11 -6.66 -10.04
C LYS A 41 -5.67 -6.87 -10.51
N SER A 42 -4.99 -5.82 -10.98
CA SER A 42 -3.59 -5.91 -11.42
C SER A 42 -2.61 -6.08 -10.26
N PHE A 43 -3.00 -5.68 -9.04
CA PHE A 43 -2.15 -5.69 -7.85
C PHE A 43 -2.34 -6.95 -7.00
N ILE A 44 -3.57 -7.50 -6.98
CA ILE A 44 -3.94 -8.67 -6.17
C ILE A 44 -3.53 -10.01 -6.76
N SER A 45 -3.23 -10.09 -8.06
CA SER A 45 -2.81 -11.34 -8.71
C SER A 45 -1.61 -12.00 -8.00
N HIS A 46 -0.79 -11.22 -7.30
CA HIS A 46 0.35 -11.70 -6.51
C HIS A 46 0.07 -11.86 -5.00
N LEU A 47 -1.10 -11.43 -4.51
CA LEU A 47 -1.48 -11.37 -3.10
C LEU A 47 -2.71 -12.23 -2.82
N LYS A 48 -2.65 -13.53 -3.16
CA LYS A 48 -3.77 -14.49 -3.00
C LYS A 48 -4.41 -14.47 -1.60
N ILE A 49 -3.62 -14.21 -0.55
CA ILE A 49 -4.11 -14.09 0.84
C ILE A 49 -4.94 -12.80 1.03
N ALA A 50 -4.56 -11.70 0.37
CA ALA A 50 -5.32 -10.46 0.43
C ALA A 50 -6.67 -10.59 -0.30
N GLU A 51 -6.73 -11.34 -1.39
CA GLU A 51 -7.96 -11.64 -2.13
C GLU A 51 -9.01 -12.33 -1.22
N GLU A 52 -8.57 -13.28 -0.38
CA GLU A 52 -9.41 -13.98 0.61
C GLU A 52 -9.85 -13.07 1.78
N GLN A 53 -9.01 -12.10 2.18
CA GLN A 53 -9.32 -11.14 3.25
C GLN A 53 -10.34 -10.08 2.79
N ILE A 54 -10.28 -9.65 1.53
CA ILE A 54 -11.17 -8.64 0.95
C ILE A 54 -12.57 -9.18 0.68
N ALA A 55 -12.68 -10.49 0.40
CA ALA A 55 -13.97 -11.16 0.30
C ALA A 55 -14.80 -11.07 1.61
N ARG A 56 -14.18 -10.68 2.74
CA ARG A 56 -14.85 -10.45 4.03
C ARG A 56 -15.29 -9.00 4.28
N GLU A 57 -15.54 -8.21 3.23
CA GLU A 57 -16.08 -6.83 3.30
C GLU A 57 -15.09 -5.74 3.79
N SER A 58 -13.78 -6.00 3.78
CA SER A 58 -12.81 -4.95 4.10
C SER A 58 -12.62 -3.99 2.92
N THR A 59 -12.86 -2.70 3.14
CA THR A 59 -12.64 -1.63 2.16
C THR A 59 -11.22 -1.04 2.22
N SER A 60 -10.36 -1.55 3.09
CA SER A 60 -8.97 -1.10 3.19
C SER A 60 -8.00 -2.25 3.47
N ILE A 61 -6.78 -2.11 2.97
CA ILE A 61 -5.64 -2.98 3.28
C ILE A 61 -4.50 -2.11 3.75
N LYS A 62 -4.07 -2.30 5.00
CA LYS A 62 -2.88 -1.67 5.55
C LYS A 62 -1.70 -2.63 5.44
N LEU A 63 -0.64 -2.19 4.76
CA LEU A 63 0.66 -2.85 4.77
C LEU A 63 1.56 -2.09 5.74
N GLU A 64 1.92 -2.75 6.83
CA GLU A 64 2.78 -2.23 7.87
C GLU A 64 4.01 -3.12 7.97
N VAL A 65 5.19 -2.51 8.05
CA VAL A 65 6.43 -3.26 8.28
C VAL A 65 6.56 -3.44 9.79
N GLU A 66 6.63 -4.69 10.27
CA GLU A 66 6.92 -4.93 11.68
C GLU A 66 8.27 -4.30 12.03
N THR A 67 8.22 -3.35 12.96
CA THR A 67 9.26 -2.37 13.33
C THR A 67 10.47 -2.96 14.07
N ARG A 68 10.88 -4.19 13.74
CA ARG A 68 12.07 -4.83 14.36
C ARG A 68 13.30 -4.93 13.48
N ASN A 69 13.21 -4.61 12.20
CA ASN A 69 14.41 -4.51 11.37
C ASN A 69 14.46 -3.12 10.76
N GLU A 70 15.60 -2.49 10.92
CA GLU A 70 16.08 -1.21 10.37
C GLU A 70 16.22 -1.29 8.84
N ASN A 71 15.27 -1.96 8.21
CA ASN A 71 15.35 -2.47 6.87
C ASN A 71 14.80 -1.40 5.93
N LEU A 72 15.73 -0.52 5.54
CA LEU A 72 15.62 0.59 4.60
C LEU A 72 15.03 0.24 3.22
N TRP A 73 14.69 -1.03 2.97
CA TRP A 73 14.18 -1.52 1.68
C TRP A 73 12.70 -1.24 1.46
N PHE A 74 11.92 -0.94 2.50
CA PHE A 74 10.52 -0.53 2.34
C PHE A 74 10.41 1.00 2.35
N ASN A 75 10.83 1.60 1.23
CA ASN A 75 10.75 3.03 0.97
C ASN A 75 9.79 3.29 -0.21
N LYS A 76 9.49 4.57 -0.47
CA LYS A 76 8.62 4.97 -1.59
C LYS A 76 9.07 4.36 -2.92
N GLY A 77 10.37 4.35 -3.19
CA GLY A 77 10.93 3.77 -4.41
C GLY A 77 10.66 2.27 -4.58
N THR A 78 10.47 1.52 -3.49
CA THR A 78 10.08 0.10 -3.57
C THR A 78 8.62 -0.05 -3.96
N ILE A 79 7.75 0.79 -3.42
CA ILE A 79 6.32 0.80 -3.80
C ILE A 79 6.17 1.20 -5.27
N GLU A 80 6.84 2.27 -5.71
CA GLU A 80 6.77 2.75 -7.09
C GLU A 80 7.20 1.70 -8.12
N ARG A 81 8.18 0.83 -7.79
CA ARG A 81 8.64 -0.26 -8.66
C ARG A 81 7.71 -1.48 -8.68
N SER A 82 6.76 -1.56 -7.74
CA SER A 82 5.86 -2.71 -7.57
C SER A 82 4.48 -2.51 -8.24
N GLN A 83 4.20 -1.31 -8.74
CA GLN A 83 3.00 -1.02 -9.55
C GLN A 83 3.20 -1.43 -11.00
#